data_AF-A0A3D3QAB2-F1
#
_entry.id   AF-A0A3D3QAB2-F1
#
_cell.length_a   1.000
_cell.length_b   1.000
_cell.length_c   1.000
_cell.angle_alpha   90.00
_cell.angle_beta   90.00
_cell.angle_gamma   90.00
#
_symmetry.space_group_name_H-M   'P 1'
#
loop_
_entity.id
_entity.type
_entity.pdbx_description
1 polymer ?
#
loop_
_entity_poly.entity_id
_entity_poly.type
_entity_poly.pdbx_seq_one_letter_code
_entity_poly.pdbx_strand_id
1 'polypeptide(L)'
;MKGDRVEVVVDTGGGVQTYEIVAMRAGRRVEVSNARGVVEVSEVTRTGVTVRTGRFMAQRVVALVEHPASGDEDPDAIREPRRRRGAPENQQSLI
;
A
#
# COMPACT_ATOMS: atom_id res chain seq x y z
N MET A 1 8.02 6.20 -4.63
CA MET A 1 8.25 6.59 -3.22
C MET A 1 8.24 5.34 -2.34
N LYS A 2 8.85 5.35 -1.15
CA LYS A 2 8.57 4.32 -0.14
C LYS A 2 7.23 4.65 0.53
N GLY A 3 6.45 3.61 0.81
CA GLY A 3 5.17 3.76 1.47
C GLY A 3 5.26 4.39 2.86
N ASP A 4 4.21 5.10 3.24
CA ASP A 4 3.96 5.49 4.63
C ASP A 4 3.18 4.41 5.38
N ARG A 5 2.67 3.38 4.69
CA ARG A 5 1.94 2.27 5.29
C ARG A 5 2.37 0.91 4.74
N VAL A 6 2.47 -0.07 5.63
CA VAL A 6 2.66 -1.48 5.31
C VAL A 6 1.64 -2.31 6.08
N GLU A 7 0.96 -3.22 5.37
CA GLU A 7 0.14 -4.26 5.96
C GLU A 7 0.91 -5.59 5.97
N VAL A 8 0.92 -6.27 7.11
CA VAL A 8 1.55 -7.58 7.30
C VAL A 8 0.50 -8.58 7.74
N VAL A 9 0.27 -9.60 6.92
CA VAL A 9 -0.65 -10.70 7.24
C VAL A 9 0.16 -11.86 7.80
N VAL A 10 -0.20 -12.35 8.98
CA VAL A 10 0.57 -13.36 9.74
C VAL A 10 -0.34 -14.52 10.13
N ASP A 11 0.14 -15.75 9.91
CA ASP A 11 -0.48 -16.96 10.45
C ASP A 11 -0.14 -17.12 11.94
N THR A 12 -1.18 -17.08 12.78
CA THR A 12 -1.09 -17.22 14.24
C THR A 12 -1.18 -18.67 14.71
N GLY A 13 -1.38 -19.63 13.81
CA GLY A 13 -1.57 -21.06 14.09
C GLY A 13 -3.03 -21.48 14.30
N GLY A 14 -3.95 -20.51 14.45
CA GLY A 14 -5.40 -20.73 14.47
C GLY A 14 -6.16 -19.93 13.41
N GLY A 15 -5.43 -19.22 12.55
CA GLY A 15 -5.99 -18.29 11.56
C GLY A 15 -4.98 -17.19 11.21
N VAL A 16 -5.41 -16.25 10.37
CA VAL A 16 -4.60 -15.11 9.94
C VAL A 16 -4.94 -13.85 10.73
N GLN A 17 -3.92 -13.04 11.02
CA GLN A 17 -4.07 -11.72 11.61
C GLN A 17 -3.33 -10.69 10.75
N THR A 18 -3.99 -9.56 10.50
CA THR A 18 -3.39 -8.44 9.78
C THR A 18 -2.88 -7.38 10.76
N TYR A 19 -1.66 -6.93 10.55
CA TYR A 19 -1.02 -5.84 11.28
C TYR A 19 -0.74 -4.69 10.33
N GLU A 20 -1.16 -3.48 10.71
CA GLU A 20 -0.90 -2.27 9.94
C GLU A 20 0.18 -1.44 10.64
N ILE A 21 1.24 -1.10 9.90
CA ILE A 21 2.31 -0.22 10.36
C ILE A 21 2.29 1.03 9.52
N VAL A 22 2.02 2.17 10.15
CA VAL A 22 1.90 3.48 9.50
C VAL A 22 2.94 4.45 10.04
N ALA A 23 3.57 5.23 9.17
CA ALA A 23 4.41 6.35 9.52
C ALA A 23 3.53 7.53 9.98
N MET A 24 3.37 7.69 11.29
CA MET A 24 2.37 8.60 11.88
C MET A 24 2.70 10.09 11.77
N ARG A 25 3.92 10.46 11.35
CA ARG A 25 4.35 11.88 11.27
C ARG A 25 4.88 12.22 9.89
N ALA A 26 4.64 13.45 9.49
CA ALA A 26 5.14 14.02 8.24
C ALA A 26 6.65 13.80 8.07
N GLY A 27 7.05 13.32 6.89
CA GLY A 27 8.45 13.07 6.55
C GLY A 27 9.05 11.79 7.15
N ARG A 28 8.27 10.99 7.87
CA ARG A 28 8.62 9.61 8.20
C ARG A 28 8.16 8.66 7.10
N ARG A 29 8.75 7.47 7.07
CA ARG A 29 8.42 6.42 6.11
C ARG A 29 8.51 5.06 6.78
N VAL A 30 7.91 4.05 6.16
CA VAL A 30 8.06 2.67 6.62
C VAL A 30 9.19 2.01 5.84
N GLU A 31 10.01 1.23 6.54
CA GLU A 31 11.02 0.36 5.97
C GLU A 31 10.73 -1.08 6.30
N VAL A 32 10.85 -1.92 5.29
CA VAL A 32 10.78 -3.38 5.43
C VAL A 32 12.19 -3.93 5.23
N SER A 33 12.62 -4.79 6.14
CA SER A 33 13.81 -5.63 5.97
C SER A 33 13.43 -7.08 6.23
N ASN A 34 14.10 -8.00 5.54
CA ASN A 34 13.97 -9.43 5.80
C ASN A 34 15.37 -10.01 5.97
N ALA A 35 15.66 -10.48 7.18
CA ALA A 35 16.95 -11.06 7.51
C ALA A 35 16.80 -12.09 8.64
N ARG A 36 17.60 -13.15 8.58
CA ARG A 36 17.74 -14.16 9.66
C ARG A 36 16.39 -14.76 10.11
N GLY A 37 15.47 -14.98 9.16
CA GLY A 37 14.16 -15.56 9.44
C GLY A 37 13.16 -14.60 10.10
N VAL A 38 13.45 -13.30 10.14
CA VAL A 38 12.57 -12.26 10.67
C VAL A 38 12.32 -11.20 9.61
N VAL A 39 11.06 -10.81 9.46
CA VAL A 39 10.67 -9.60 8.73
C VAL A 39 10.55 -8.47 9.75
N GLU A 40 11.36 -7.44 9.59
CA GLU A 40 11.28 -6.22 10.40
C GLU A 40 10.56 -5.13 9.59
N VAL A 41 9.56 -4.51 10.20
CA VAL A 41 8.84 -3.37 9.64
C VAL A 41 9.03 -2.19 10.59
N SER A 42 9.78 -1.19 10.15
CA SER A 42 10.20 -0.07 10.99
C SER A 42 9.66 1.25 10.46
N GLU A 43 9.05 2.04 11.33
CA GLU A 43 8.86 3.45 11.06
C GLU A 43 10.20 4.16 11.30
N VAL A 44 10.69 4.85 10.27
CA VAL A 44 11.95 5.60 10.33
C VAL A 44 11.72 7.08 10.06
N THR A 45 12.54 7.92 10.70
CA THR A 45 12.60 9.35 10.39
C THR A 45 13.15 9.59 8.99
N ARG A 46 13.05 10.84 8.50
CA ARG A 46 13.68 11.27 7.25
C ARG A 46 15.19 10.99 7.20
N THR A 47 15.86 11.05 8.35
CA THR A 47 17.30 10.77 8.50
C THR A 47 17.62 9.28 8.69
N GLY A 48 16.61 8.39 8.68
CA GLY A 48 16.80 6.95 8.83
C GLY A 48 16.85 6.45 10.28
N VAL A 49 16.50 7.29 11.26
CA VAL A 49 16.45 6.87 12.66
C VAL A 49 15.17 6.08 12.91
N THR A 50 15.31 4.86 13.42
CA THR A 50 14.17 4.01 13.79
C THR A 50 13.39 4.61 14.97
N VAL A 51 12.07 4.74 14.80
CA VAL A 51 11.15 5.23 15.84
C VAL A 51 10.50 4.05 16.56
N ARG A 52 9.98 3.09 15.79
CA ARG A 52 9.34 1.87 16.29
C ARG A 52 9.47 0.77 15.24
N THR A 53 9.49 -0.48 15.71
CA THR A 53 9.69 -1.66 14.86
C THR A 53 8.70 -2.75 15.25
N GLY A 54 8.00 -3.30 14.26
CA GLY A 54 7.35 -4.61 14.35
C GLY A 54 8.29 -5.69 13.83
N ARG A 55 8.32 -6.84 14.52
CA ARG A 55 9.09 -8.02 14.09
C ARG A 55 8.16 -9.21 13.93
N PHE A 56 8.24 -9.85 12.78
CA PHE A 56 7.41 -10.99 12.43
C PHE A 56 8.31 -12.16 12.04
N MET A 57 8.01 -13.37 12.51
CA MET A 57 8.72 -14.55 12.02
C MET A 57 8.42 -14.73 10.54
N ALA A 58 9.44 -14.70 9.68
CA ALA A 58 9.27 -14.73 8.23
C ALA A 58 8.46 -15.95 7.77
N GLN A 59 8.67 -17.11 8.42
CA GLN A 59 7.94 -18.34 8.15
C GLN A 59 6.42 -18.27 8.40
N ARG A 60 5.94 -17.27 9.14
CA ARG A 60 4.50 -17.06 9.43
C ARG A 60 3.92 -15.88 8.67
N VAL A 61 4.72 -15.09 7.95
CA VAL A 61 4.19 -13.98 7.15
C VAL A 61 3.59 -14.57 5.88
N VAL A 62 2.28 -14.40 5.72
CA VAL A 62 1.52 -14.87 4.56
C VAL A 62 1.57 -13.84 3.44
N ALA A 63 1.50 -12.56 3.78
CA ALA A 63 1.58 -11.45 2.83
C ALA A 63 2.19 -10.21 3.47
N LEU A 64 2.85 -9.40 2.64
CA LEU A 64 3.30 -8.06 2.97
C LEU A 64 2.90 -7.11 1.83
N VAL A 65 2.12 -6.08 2.15
CA VAL A 65 1.61 -5.12 1.17
C VAL A 65 2.14 -3.74 1.52
N GLU A 66 2.94 -3.17 0.62
CA GLU A 66 3.41 -1.78 0.73
C GLU A 66 2.42 -0.87 -0.01
N HIS A 67 1.88 0.12 0.69
CA HIS A 67 1.00 1.12 0.09
C HIS A 67 1.81 2.36 -0.29
N PRO A 68 1.61 2.96 -1.48
CA PRO A 68 2.20 4.26 -1.79
C PRO A 68 1.70 5.31 -0.78
N ALA A 69 2.53 6.32 -0.50
CA ALA A 69 2.10 7.41 0.37
C ALA A 69 0.92 8.15 -0.26
N SER A 70 -0.10 8.50 0.53
CA SER A 70 -1.35 9.12 0.05
C SER A 70 -1.21 10.51 -0.60
N GLY A 71 0.02 11.04 -0.74
CA GLY A 71 0.31 12.21 -1.57
C GLY A 71 0.38 11.90 -3.08
N ASP A 72 0.51 10.64 -3.46
CA ASP A 72 0.63 10.16 -4.85
C ASP A 72 -0.60 9.36 -5.34
N GLU A 73 -1.62 9.17 -4.48
CA GLU A 73 -2.90 8.63 -4.94
C GLU A 73 -3.57 9.69 -5.82
N ASP A 74 -3.32 9.64 -7.13
CA ASP A 74 -4.15 10.32 -8.11
C ASP A 74 -5.58 9.79 -7.92
N PRO A 75 -6.51 10.58 -7.38
CA PRO A 75 -7.87 10.12 -7.09
C PRO A 75 -8.62 9.73 -8.38
N ASP A 76 -8.09 10.11 -9.55
CA ASP A 76 -8.64 9.75 -10.86
C ASP A 76 -8.09 8.42 -11.41
N ALA A 77 -7.08 7.78 -10.80
CA ALA A 77 -6.55 6.50 -11.29
C ALA A 77 -7.49 5.29 -11.01
N ILE A 78 -8.38 5.42 -10.02
CA ILE A 78 -9.41 4.40 -9.70
C ILE A 78 -10.69 4.62 -10.52
N ARG A 79 -10.84 5.78 -11.18
CA ARG A 79 -11.94 6.01 -12.12
C ARG A 79 -11.60 5.34 -13.44
N GLU A 80 -12.33 4.26 -13.74
CA GLU A 80 -12.35 3.60 -15.04
C GLU A 80 -12.25 4.60 -16.21
N PRO A 81 -11.56 4.25 -17.31
CA PRO A 81 -11.50 5.11 -18.47
C PRO A 81 -12.92 5.36 -18.92
N ARG A 82 -13.40 6.61 -18.75
CA ARG A 82 -14.69 7.05 -19.29
C ARG A 82 -14.71 6.62 -20.74
N ARG A 83 -15.45 5.54 -21.04
CA ARG A 83 -15.77 5.14 -22.40
C ARG A 83 -16.31 6.39 -23.04
N ARG A 84 -15.54 6.99 -23.96
CA ARG A 84 -16.05 7.99 -24.89
C ARG A 84 -17.11 7.29 -25.70
N ARG A 85 -18.33 7.22 -25.16
CA ARG A 85 -19.54 6.90 -25.89
C ARG A 85 -19.90 8.15 -26.67
N GLY A 86 -19.08 8.46 -27.67
CA GLY A 86 -19.51 9.28 -28.79
C GLY A 86 -20.37 8.38 -29.67
N ALA A 87 -21.66 8.33 -29.38
CA ALA A 87 -22.62 7.81 -30.34
C ALA A 87 -22.72 8.84 -31.50
N PRO A 88 -22.63 8.43 -32.77
CA PRO A 88 -22.94 9.32 -33.87
C PRO A 88 -24.46 9.48 -33.95
N GLU A 89 -24.98 10.62 -33.48
CA GLU A 89 -26.36 11.06 -33.75
C GLU A 89 -26.37 11.88 -35.03
N ASN A 90 -26.60 11.22 -36.17
CA ASN A 90 -26.92 11.88 -37.43
C ASN A 90 -27.65 10.95 -38.43
N GLN A 91 -28.70 10.28 -37.96
CA GLN A 91 -29.79 9.83 -38.84
C GLN A 91 -30.98 10.79 -38.75
N GLN A 92 -30.84 11.97 -39.37
CA GLN A 92 -31.98 12.79 -39.77
C GLN A 92 -31.68 13.41 -41.13
N SER A 93 -32.21 12.82 -42.20
CA SER A 93 -33.00 13.55 -43.19
C SER A 93 -33.61 12.58 -44.19
N LEU A 94 -34.90 12.42 -44.01
CA LEU A 94 -35.89 12.07 -45.01
C LEU A 94 -35.95 13.21 -46.05
N ILE A 95 -35.52 12.96 -47.30
CA ILE A 95 -36.08 13.51 -48.54
C ILE A 95 -35.95 12.43 -49.62
#